data_AF-A0A7R9Y8L5-F1
#
_entry.id   AF-A0A7R9Y8L5-F1
#
_cell.length_a   1.000
_cell.length_b   1.000
_cell.length_c   1.000
_cell.angle_alpha   90.00
_cell.angle_beta   90.00
_cell.angle_gamma   90.00
#
_symmetry.space_group_name_H-M   'P 1'
#
loop_
_entity.id
_entity.type
_entity.pdbx_description
1 polymer ?
#
loop_
_entity_poly.entity_id
_entity_poly.type
_entity_poly.pdbx_seq_one_letter_code
_entity_poly.pdbx_strand_id
1 'polypeptide(L)'
;RQDQANRKKGRWSEDEKTKLEQLVKESLARQGKTLEPNSTTVLLNASNQRQRDKIDWTAISDRMGTRTFTQCLEKWYNDIAPKLAANDSEWSLKEENELLRAMWRTSPGDEGQVTWDTLMKRRTGTQCKARWREMVKLYCKKAKINAPAYKEVLKGMCEKRKMKIAN
;
A
#
# COMPACT_ATOMS: atom_id res chain seq x y z
N ARG A 1 -22.95 -30.55 -6.69
CA ARG A 1 -21.52 -30.60 -6.29
C ARG A 1 -20.72 -30.78 -7.57
N GLN A 2 -20.09 -29.72 -8.09
CA GLN A 2 -19.35 -29.80 -9.36
C GLN A 2 -17.96 -30.42 -9.15
N ASP A 3 -17.58 -31.27 -10.10
CA ASP A 3 -16.37 -32.09 -10.16
C ASP A 3 -15.06 -31.34 -9.90
N GLN A 4 -14.33 -31.79 -8.88
CA GLN A 4 -12.97 -31.31 -8.55
C GLN A 4 -11.88 -31.88 -9.49
N ALA A 5 -12.25 -32.72 -10.46
CA ALA A 5 -11.30 -33.56 -11.20
C ALA A 5 -10.52 -32.86 -12.32
N ASN A 6 -10.87 -31.63 -12.72
CA ASN A 6 -10.26 -30.97 -13.90
C ASN A 6 -9.56 -29.62 -13.61
N ARG A 7 -9.14 -29.39 -12.36
CA ARG A 7 -8.44 -28.15 -11.98
C ARG A 7 -6.99 -28.17 -12.49
N LYS A 8 -6.57 -27.11 -13.17
CA LYS A 8 -5.26 -27.00 -13.84
C LYS A 8 -4.12 -27.04 -12.80
N LYS A 9 -3.11 -27.90 -13.04
CA LYS A 9 -1.86 -27.99 -12.23
C LYS A 9 -0.64 -27.30 -12.89
N GLY A 10 -0.85 -26.56 -13.98
CA GLY A 10 0.21 -25.92 -14.78
C GLY A 10 0.47 -24.45 -14.45
N ARG A 11 1.32 -23.79 -15.24
CA ARG A 11 1.66 -22.36 -15.14
C ARG A 11 0.40 -21.48 -15.10
N TRP A 12 0.42 -20.45 -14.26
CA TRP A 12 -0.65 -19.46 -14.20
C TRP A 12 -0.54 -18.49 -15.39
N SER A 13 -1.64 -18.27 -16.11
CA SER A 13 -1.71 -17.20 -17.11
C SER A 13 -1.87 -15.82 -16.44
N GLU A 14 -1.60 -14.74 -17.17
CA GLU A 14 -1.84 -13.38 -16.67
C GLU A 14 -3.34 -13.11 -16.43
N ASP A 15 -4.21 -13.67 -17.25
CA ASP A 15 -5.67 -13.60 -17.04
C ASP A 15 -6.09 -14.29 -15.74
N GLU A 16 -5.51 -15.46 -15.41
CA GLU A 16 -5.79 -16.14 -14.15
C GLU A 16 -5.34 -15.31 -12.94
N LYS A 17 -4.19 -14.64 -13.04
CA LYS A 17 -3.68 -13.76 -11.97
C LYS A 17 -4.56 -12.53 -11.80
N THR A 18 -4.91 -11.87 -12.90
CA THR A 18 -5.80 -10.69 -12.90
C THR A 18 -7.17 -11.06 -12.32
N LYS A 19 -7.72 -12.20 -12.74
CA LYS A 19 -9.00 -12.71 -12.21
C LYS A 19 -8.89 -13.02 -10.71
N LEU A 20 -7.82 -13.67 -10.26
CA LEU A 20 -7.60 -13.93 -8.84
C LEU A 20 -7.51 -12.63 -8.04
N GLU A 21 -6.80 -11.63 -8.55
CA GLU A 21 -6.70 -10.32 -7.90
C GLU A 21 -8.06 -9.63 -7.75
N GLN A 22 -8.86 -9.61 -8.81
CA GLN A 22 -10.21 -9.05 -8.78
C GLN A 22 -11.09 -9.78 -7.76
N LEU A 23 -11.08 -11.12 -7.75
CA LEU A 23 -11.89 -11.91 -6.83
C LEU A 23 -11.53 -11.69 -5.35
N VAL A 24 -10.23 -11.52 -5.06
CA VAL A 24 -9.78 -11.19 -3.70
C VAL A 24 -10.28 -9.79 -3.31
N LYS A 25 -10.14 -8.78 -4.18
CA LYS A 25 -10.66 -7.43 -3.93
C LYS A 25 -12.18 -7.45 -3.66
N GLU A 26 -12.94 -8.17 -4.47
CA GLU A 26 -14.40 -8.31 -4.30
C GLU A 26 -14.79 -9.08 -3.03
N SER A 27 -14.01 -10.09 -2.64
CA SER A 27 -14.22 -10.85 -1.39
C SER A 27 -14.03 -9.94 -0.17
N LEU A 28 -12.98 -9.13 -0.18
CA LEU A 28 -12.69 -8.17 0.87
C LEU A 28 -13.75 -7.07 0.97
N ALA A 29 -14.20 -6.53 -0.17
CA ALA A 29 -15.25 -5.52 -0.22
C ALA A 29 -16.59 -6.03 0.35
N ARG A 30 -16.96 -7.29 0.06
CA ARG A 30 -18.19 -7.91 0.57
C ARG A 30 -18.21 -8.11 2.08
N GLN A 31 -17.05 -8.21 2.74
CA GLN A 31 -16.96 -8.35 4.19
C GLN A 31 -17.20 -7.04 4.96
N GLY A 32 -17.69 -5.98 4.31
CA GLY A 32 -17.90 -4.68 4.96
C GLY A 32 -16.59 -3.95 5.29
N LYS A 33 -15.44 -4.50 4.89
CA LYS A 33 -14.19 -3.76 4.79
C LYS A 33 -14.26 -3.02 3.46
N THR A 34 -14.93 -1.86 3.46
CA THR A 34 -14.71 -0.87 2.40
C THR A 34 -13.21 -0.79 2.20
N LEU A 35 -12.76 -1.15 1.00
CA LEU A 35 -11.39 -0.96 0.59
C LEU A 35 -11.15 0.53 0.52
N GLU A 36 -10.85 1.14 1.67
CA GLU A 36 -10.04 2.34 1.67
C GLU A 36 -8.80 2.01 0.83
N PRO A 37 -8.38 2.87 -0.11
CA PRO A 37 -7.26 2.59 -1.01
C PRO A 37 -5.93 2.28 -0.30
N ASN A 38 -5.87 2.44 1.03
CA ASN A 38 -4.77 2.06 1.92
C ASN A 38 -4.83 0.61 2.47
N SER A 39 -5.94 -0.12 2.32
CA SER A 39 -6.18 -1.39 3.02
C SER A 39 -5.67 -2.62 2.27
N THR A 40 -5.52 -2.54 0.94
CA THR A 40 -4.98 -3.67 0.17
C THR A 40 -3.61 -4.02 0.73
N THR A 41 -2.74 -3.03 0.94
CA THR A 41 -1.37 -3.15 1.49
C THR A 41 -1.31 -3.62 2.95
N VAL A 42 -2.30 -3.28 3.78
CA VAL A 42 -2.42 -3.75 5.17
C VAL A 42 -2.72 -5.24 5.25
N LEU A 43 -3.35 -5.82 4.22
CA LEU A 43 -3.58 -7.27 4.10
C LEU A 43 -2.40 -8.04 3.47
N LEU A 44 -1.37 -7.33 2.96
CA LEU A 44 -0.21 -7.91 2.26
C LEU A 44 0.96 -8.24 3.19
N ASN A 45 0.85 -8.05 4.51
CA ASN A 45 1.90 -8.50 5.42
C ASN A 45 1.95 -10.04 5.47
N ALA A 46 2.81 -10.62 4.65
CA ALA A 46 3.11 -12.06 4.62
C ALA A 46 3.44 -12.64 6.02
N SER A 47 3.82 -11.78 6.96
CA SER A 47 4.17 -12.10 8.34
C SER A 47 2.99 -12.34 9.29
N ASN A 48 1.75 -11.94 8.97
CA ASN A 48 0.60 -12.19 9.84
C ASN A 48 -0.27 -13.35 9.33
N GLN A 49 0.06 -14.57 9.76
CA GLN A 49 -0.78 -15.76 9.52
C GLN A 49 -2.26 -15.53 9.91
N ARG A 50 -2.52 -14.71 10.93
CA ARG A 50 -3.87 -14.32 11.41
C ARG A 50 -4.71 -13.51 10.41
N GLN A 51 -4.13 -13.02 9.31
CA GLN A 51 -4.86 -12.33 8.23
C GLN A 51 -5.23 -13.26 7.07
N ARG A 52 -4.63 -14.46 7.00
CA ARG A 52 -4.93 -15.48 5.97
C ARG A 52 -6.36 -16.01 6.08
N ASP A 53 -6.90 -15.99 7.30
CA ASP A 53 -8.22 -16.54 7.66
C ASP A 53 -9.38 -15.60 7.32
N LYS A 54 -9.09 -14.39 6.82
CA LYS A 54 -10.11 -13.39 6.51
C LYS A 54 -10.57 -13.44 5.06
N ILE A 55 -9.96 -14.23 4.19
CA ILE A 55 -10.36 -14.36 2.78
C ILE A 55 -10.98 -15.74 2.59
N ASP A 56 -12.21 -15.78 2.05
CA ASP A 56 -12.88 -17.04 1.73
C ASP A 56 -12.30 -17.63 0.43
N TRP A 57 -11.17 -18.32 0.57
CA TRP A 57 -10.46 -18.95 -0.54
C TRP A 57 -11.28 -20.05 -1.23
N THR A 58 -12.21 -20.67 -0.51
CA THR A 58 -13.10 -21.69 -1.08
C THR A 58 -14.03 -21.05 -2.10
N ALA A 59 -14.73 -19.98 -1.69
CA ALA A 59 -15.60 -19.21 -2.59
C ALA A 59 -14.83 -18.59 -3.77
N ILE A 60 -13.60 -18.13 -3.54
CA ILE A 60 -12.73 -17.63 -4.61
C ILE A 60 -12.38 -18.76 -5.59
N SER A 61 -12.02 -19.95 -5.09
CA SER A 61 -11.67 -21.09 -5.94
C SER A 61 -12.83 -21.56 -6.81
N ASP A 62 -14.05 -21.51 -6.26
CA ASP A 62 -15.26 -21.89 -7.00
C ASP A 62 -15.57 -20.88 -8.10
N ARG A 63 -15.39 -19.58 -7.85
CA ARG A 63 -15.51 -18.53 -8.88
C ARG A 63 -14.35 -18.54 -9.89
N MET A 64 -13.17 -18.95 -9.47
CA MET A 64 -12.04 -19.17 -10.37
C MET A 64 -12.35 -20.30 -11.35
N GLY A 65 -12.90 -21.41 -10.87
CA GLY A 65 -13.28 -22.60 -11.64
C GLY A 65 -12.09 -23.44 -12.12
N THR A 66 -10.93 -22.82 -12.35
CA THR A 66 -9.74 -23.49 -12.90
C THR A 66 -8.72 -23.94 -11.84
N ARG A 67 -8.74 -23.33 -10.64
CA ARG A 67 -7.73 -23.50 -9.59
C ARG A 67 -8.38 -23.83 -8.24
N THR A 68 -7.67 -24.61 -7.42
CA THR A 68 -8.08 -24.95 -6.06
C THR A 68 -7.85 -23.80 -5.08
N PHE A 69 -8.52 -23.83 -3.93
CA PHE A 69 -8.34 -22.80 -2.89
C PHE A 69 -6.87 -22.71 -2.46
N THR A 70 -6.17 -23.83 -2.29
CA THR A 70 -4.74 -23.86 -1.93
C THR A 70 -3.89 -23.19 -3.00
N GLN A 71 -4.13 -23.48 -4.28
CA GLN A 71 -3.41 -22.85 -5.38
C GLN A 71 -3.66 -21.34 -5.43
N CYS A 72 -4.91 -20.90 -5.22
CA CYS A 72 -5.26 -19.47 -5.17
C CYS A 72 -4.56 -18.77 -4.00
N LEU A 73 -4.59 -19.37 -2.82
CA LEU A 73 -3.94 -18.85 -1.60
C LEU A 73 -2.44 -18.70 -1.81
N GLU A 74 -1.76 -19.77 -2.24
CA GLU A 74 -0.32 -19.75 -2.50
C GLU A 74 0.04 -18.72 -3.55
N LYS A 75 -0.72 -18.66 -4.65
CA LYS A 75 -0.44 -17.72 -5.73
C LYS A 75 -0.59 -16.27 -5.29
N TRP A 76 -1.61 -15.98 -4.49
CA TRP A 76 -1.81 -14.66 -3.93
C TRP A 76 -0.62 -14.24 -3.07
N TYR A 77 -0.26 -15.03 -2.06
CA TYR A 77 0.78 -14.63 -1.10
C TYR A 77 2.20 -14.68 -1.66
N ASN A 78 2.49 -15.55 -2.63
CA ASN A 78 3.85 -15.71 -3.16
C ASN A 78 4.14 -14.83 -4.38
N ASP A 79 3.12 -14.38 -5.13
CA ASP A 79 3.32 -13.68 -6.40
C ASP A 79 2.55 -12.35 -6.47
N ILE A 80 1.22 -12.39 -6.27
CA ILE A 80 0.38 -11.20 -6.53
C ILE A 80 0.52 -10.17 -5.41
N ALA A 81 0.38 -10.58 -4.16
CA ALA A 81 0.41 -9.69 -3.01
C ALA A 81 1.74 -8.94 -2.86
N PRO A 82 2.93 -9.59 -2.93
CA PRO A 82 4.21 -8.89 -2.88
C PRO A 82 4.40 -7.88 -4.02
N LYS A 83 3.93 -8.21 -5.24
CA LYS A 83 4.01 -7.31 -6.40
C LYS A 83 3.12 -6.09 -6.24
N LEU A 84 1.92 -6.26 -5.71
CA LEU A 84 1.05 -5.13 -5.37
C LEU A 84 1.67 -4.25 -4.30
N ALA A 85 2.26 -4.84 -3.25
CA ALA A 85 2.97 -4.09 -2.21
C ALA A 85 4.19 -3.33 -2.75
N ALA A 86 4.90 -3.92 -3.72
CA ALA A 86 6.03 -3.29 -4.39
C ALA A 86 5.59 -2.15 -5.34
N ASN A 87 4.48 -2.30 -6.06
CA ASN A 87 3.93 -1.21 -6.88
C ASN A 87 3.38 -0.08 -6.00
N ASP A 88 2.78 -0.41 -4.86
CA ASP A 88 2.47 0.52 -3.77
C ASP A 88 3.73 1.05 -3.06
N SER A 89 4.96 0.77 -3.52
CA SER A 89 6.18 1.38 -2.99
C SER A 89 6.68 2.54 -3.85
N GLU A 90 6.20 2.68 -5.10
CA GLU A 90 6.59 3.79 -5.95
C GLU A 90 5.82 5.05 -5.55
N TRP A 91 6.55 6.10 -5.16
CA TRP A 91 5.97 7.39 -4.76
C TRP A 91 6.03 8.35 -5.92
N SER A 92 4.87 8.75 -6.41
CA SER A 92 4.80 9.81 -7.43
C SER A 92 5.10 11.18 -6.81
N LEU A 93 5.61 12.11 -7.64
CA LEU A 93 5.79 13.50 -7.21
C LEU A 93 4.48 14.12 -6.68
N LYS A 94 3.33 13.71 -7.22
CA LYS A 94 2.02 14.14 -6.77
C LYS A 94 1.72 13.68 -5.34
N GLU A 95 2.00 12.44 -5.01
CA GLU A 95 1.79 11.89 -3.65
C GLU A 95 2.75 12.51 -2.64
N GLU A 96 4.02 12.67 -3.00
CA GLU A 96 4.96 13.39 -2.13
C GLU A 96 4.50 14.83 -1.87
N ASN A 97 3.94 15.48 -2.89
CA ASN A 97 3.38 16.82 -2.75
C ASN A 97 2.16 16.85 -1.84
N GLU A 98 1.31 15.83 -1.91
CA GLU A 98 0.17 15.66 -1.01
C GLU A 98 0.62 15.44 0.44
N LEU A 99 1.62 14.58 0.64
CA LEU A 99 2.24 14.31 1.94
C LEU A 99 2.78 15.61 2.56
N LEU A 100 3.61 16.36 1.81
CA LEU A 100 4.18 17.62 2.28
C LEU A 100 3.11 18.65 2.63
N ARG A 101 2.03 18.76 1.83
CA ARG A 101 0.91 19.67 2.11
C ARG A 101 0.11 19.26 3.34
N ALA A 102 -0.07 17.96 3.56
CA ALA A 102 -0.77 17.46 4.75
C ALA A 102 0.05 17.73 6.02
N MET A 103 1.37 17.47 5.97
CA MET A 103 2.30 17.79 7.06
C MET A 103 2.36 19.29 7.33
N TRP A 104 2.34 20.13 6.29
CA TRP A 104 2.29 21.59 6.46
C TRP A 104 1.01 22.06 7.13
N ARG A 105 -0.16 21.60 6.66
CA ARG A 105 -1.47 21.99 7.22
C ARG A 105 -1.64 21.59 8.68
N THR A 106 -1.12 20.42 9.05
CA THR A 106 -1.16 19.95 10.44
C THR A 106 -0.12 20.62 11.32
N SER A 107 0.90 21.25 10.71
CA SER A 107 1.98 22.02 11.35
C SER A 107 2.49 21.44 12.67
N PRO A 108 2.87 20.15 12.73
CA PRO A 108 3.34 19.54 13.96
C PRO A 108 4.67 20.17 14.40
N GLY A 109 4.90 20.22 15.72
CA GLY A 109 6.13 20.77 16.29
C GLY A 109 7.37 19.99 15.89
N ASP A 110 7.24 18.67 15.80
CA ASP A 110 8.30 17.70 15.52
C ASP A 110 7.75 16.48 14.75
N GLU A 111 8.63 15.57 14.33
CA GLU A 111 8.26 14.32 13.62
C GLU A 111 7.37 13.39 14.46
N GLY A 112 7.52 13.40 15.79
CA GLY A 112 6.78 12.56 16.73
C GLY A 112 5.33 13.01 16.96
N GLN A 113 5.05 14.30 16.80
CA GLN A 113 3.72 14.89 16.88
C GLN A 113 2.90 14.74 15.59
N VAL A 114 3.51 14.20 14.53
CA VAL A 114 2.82 13.96 13.26
C VAL A 114 1.87 12.76 13.40
N THR A 115 0.58 12.99 13.17
CA THR A 115 -0.42 11.91 13.07
C THR A 115 -0.35 11.23 11.70
N TRP A 116 0.65 10.37 11.50
CA TRP A 116 0.98 9.76 10.20
C TRP A 116 -0.19 9.02 9.54
N ASP A 117 -1.00 8.32 10.35
CA ASP A 117 -2.10 7.48 9.86
C ASP A 117 -3.27 8.29 9.27
N THR A 118 -3.34 9.59 9.58
CA THR A 118 -4.41 10.48 9.07
C THR A 118 -3.94 11.42 7.97
N LEU A 119 -2.65 11.42 7.60
CA LEU A 119 -2.10 12.38 6.63
C LEU A 119 -2.59 12.14 5.20
N MET A 120 -2.73 10.87 4.79
CA MET A 120 -3.11 10.52 3.43
C MET A 120 -4.07 9.34 3.41
N LYS A 121 -5.12 9.44 2.60
CA LYS A 121 -6.12 8.38 2.46
C LYS A 121 -5.58 7.14 1.75
N ARG A 122 -4.62 7.33 0.83
CA ARG A 122 -4.11 6.26 -0.05
C ARG A 122 -2.88 5.52 0.48
N ARG A 123 -2.29 5.96 1.59
CA ARG A 123 -1.05 5.38 2.15
C ARG A 123 -1.20 5.19 3.65
N THR A 124 -0.53 4.17 4.20
CA THR A 124 -0.48 3.95 5.65
C THR A 124 0.46 4.93 6.33
N GLY A 125 0.28 5.19 7.63
CA GLY A 125 1.17 6.06 8.39
C GLY A 125 2.62 5.58 8.38
N THR A 126 2.84 4.26 8.40
CA THR A 126 4.18 3.66 8.31
C THR A 126 4.83 3.98 6.96
N GLN A 127 4.10 3.88 5.84
CA GLN A 127 4.59 4.26 4.52
C GLN A 127 4.88 5.76 4.44
N CYS A 128 3.99 6.62 4.95
CA CYS A 128 4.20 8.07 4.98
C CYS A 128 5.46 8.45 5.76
N LYS A 129 5.66 7.84 6.94
CA LYS A 129 6.83 8.09 7.79
C LYS A 129 8.13 7.60 7.14
N ALA A 130 8.12 6.40 6.55
CA ALA A 130 9.27 5.88 5.82
C ALA A 130 9.65 6.81 4.66
N ARG A 131 8.65 7.24 3.87
CA ARG A 131 8.90 8.14 2.74
C ARG A 131 9.41 9.51 3.18
N TRP A 132 8.83 10.09 4.21
CA TRP A 132 9.30 11.36 4.78
C TRP A 132 10.80 11.29 5.10
N ARG A 133 11.24 10.23 5.81
CA ARG A 133 12.65 10.04 6.18
C ARG A 133 13.56 9.90 4.96
N GLU A 134 13.13 9.20 3.91
CA GLU A 134 13.86 9.13 2.64
C GLU A 134 14.00 10.50 1.99
N MET A 135 12.91 11.27 1.91
CA MET A 135 12.91 12.61 1.36
C MET A 135 13.85 13.54 2.13
N VAL A 136 13.81 13.50 3.47
CA VAL A 136 14.72 14.26 4.35
C VAL A 136 16.17 13.91 4.04
N LYS A 137 16.52 12.62 4.00
CA LYS A 137 17.87 12.16 3.68
C LYS A 137 18.36 12.69 2.33
N LEU A 138 17.53 12.59 1.29
CA LEU A 138 17.86 13.07 -0.05
C LEU A 138 18.01 14.60 -0.09
N TYR A 139 17.13 15.32 0.59
CA TYR A 139 17.18 16.78 0.67
C TYR A 139 18.45 17.25 1.40
N CYS A 140 18.75 16.68 2.56
CA CYS A 140 19.94 17.00 3.35
C CYS A 140 21.21 16.74 2.54
N LYS A 141 21.30 15.58 1.88
CA LYS A 141 22.42 15.24 0.99
C LYS A 141 22.60 16.26 -0.13
N LYS A 142 21.52 16.66 -0.79
CA LYS A 142 21.57 17.62 -1.90
C LYS A 142 21.90 19.05 -1.43
N ALA A 143 21.41 19.43 -0.26
CA ALA A 143 21.63 20.75 0.31
C ALA A 143 22.92 20.85 1.15
N LYS A 144 23.63 19.74 1.36
CA LYS A 144 24.80 19.63 2.25
C LYS A 144 24.50 20.12 3.68
N ILE A 145 23.30 19.81 4.17
CA ILE A 145 22.86 20.19 5.52
C ILE A 145 23.03 18.98 6.45
N ASN A 146 23.57 19.22 7.65
CA ASN A 146 23.70 18.22 8.70
C ASN A 146 22.67 18.48 9.80
N ALA A 147 21.91 17.45 10.17
CA ALA A 147 20.93 17.48 11.27
C ALA A 147 19.97 18.70 11.27
N PRO A 148 19.20 18.94 10.19
CA PRO A 148 18.28 20.07 10.15
C PRO A 148 17.08 19.90 11.09
N ALA A 149 16.52 21.01 11.55
CA ALA A 149 15.26 20.98 12.27
C ALA A 149 14.10 20.55 11.34
N TYR A 150 13.17 19.75 11.87
CA TYR A 150 12.00 19.23 11.12
C TYR A 150 11.28 20.32 10.32
N LYS A 151 10.98 21.47 10.96
CA LYS A 151 10.26 22.59 10.35
C LYS A 151 11.04 23.26 9.21
N GLU A 152 12.36 23.35 9.34
CA GLU A 152 13.22 23.93 8.30
C GLU A 152 13.25 23.06 7.06
N VAL A 153 13.36 21.74 7.24
CA VAL A 153 13.31 20.79 6.12
C VAL A 153 11.96 20.85 5.43
N LEU A 154 10.88 20.79 6.20
CA LEU A 154 9.52 20.83 5.66
C LEU A 154 9.29 22.12 4.86
N LYS A 155 9.63 23.28 5.45
CA LYS A 155 9.55 24.58 4.78
C LYS A 155 10.38 24.62 3.50
N GLY A 156 11.66 24.25 3.58
CA GLY A 156 12.56 24.27 2.44
C GLY A 156 12.17 23.31 1.31
N MET A 157 11.53 22.18 1.63
CA MET A 157 10.97 21.27 0.63
C MET A 157 9.72 21.87 -0.05
N CYS A 158 8.81 22.47 0.72
CA CYS A 158 7.61 23.11 0.19
C CYS A 158 7.95 24.30 -0.73
N GLU A 159 8.93 25.12 -0.35
CA GLU A 159 9.42 26.27 -1.13
C GLU A 159 10.06 25.82 -2.46
N LYS A 160 10.97 24.82 -2.43
CA LYS A 160 11.62 24.29 -3.64
C LYS A 160 10.61 23.75 -4.66
N ARG A 161 9.47 23.25 -4.18
CA ARG A 161 8.41 22.70 -5.03
C ARG A 161 7.36 23.75 -5.44
N LYS A 162 7.61 25.04 -5.14
CA LYS A 162 6.71 26.17 -5.40
C LYS A 162 5.26 25.87 -4.98
N MET A 163 5.10 25.19 -3.85
CA MET A 163 3.76 24.90 -3.34
C MET A 163 3.10 26.22 -2.98
N LYS A 164 1.85 26.44 -3.40
CA LYS A 164 1.01 27.49 -2.82
C LYS A 164 0.74 27.11 -1.37
N ILE A 165 1.61 27.57 -0.50
CA ILE A 165 1.43 27.49 0.94
C ILE A 165 0.38 28.56 1.25
N ALA A 166 -0.89 28.15 1.32
CA ALA A 166 -1.93 29.05 1.82
C ALA A 166 -1.65 29.26 3.31
N ASN A 167 -1.47 30.51 3.70
CA ASN A 167 -1.43 30.95 5.10
C ASN A 167 -2.78 30.67 5.77
#